data_AF-A0A1Y6CJG5-F1
#
_entry.id   AF-A0A1Y6CJG5-F1
#
_cell.length_a   1.000
_cell.length_b   1.000
_cell.length_c   1.000
_cell.angle_alpha   90.00
_cell.angle_beta   90.00
_cell.angle_gamma   90.00
#
_symmetry.space_group_name_H-M   'P 1'
#
loop_
_entity.id
_entity.type
_entity.pdbx_description
1 polymer ?
#
loop_
_entity_poly.entity_id
_entity_poly.type
_entity_poly.pdbx_seq_one_letter_code
_entity_poly.pdbx_strand_id
1 'polypeptide(L)'
;MLNVDGQFIGRGLPTREDLPTTKIENAFAAYDIFSRVFAIRPDDKVLLLADKKLDPRVISAITGLAKARGVTEPLVLLSHTTQHETMPDWAKPHLEAATFVVSTWFCSVLDPFAIRMRREKGQRWIKITYFRDLDLLQTPQARFAPELLGEIIRGTARQYPRGRDFKLHFSDERGTDLGIDVNGEMVDNLLKTTRWKGEMIADQPGCYVHYLPCHGPNLYDRTMVMNDDSVVVPINGVVYPQWAVGFERPFEEKIPVVFRDDRIVEVGGGSKEAEILRDMLVGGQLIELGCGFNPKAPRYEIYPAGSNSPGVLHFGIDLAKPCDFIRRQMPDWEEPPVHMDLITFDSTVTADNEVMIDAGYLTALDDPQVREAARRYGNDVDLLENWPD
;
A
#
# COMPACT_ATOMS: atom_id res chain seq x y z
N MET A 1 38.56 -5.33 24.39
CA MET A 1 39.37 -6.57 24.37
C MET A 1 39.59 -6.94 22.92
N LEU A 2 40.79 -7.34 22.52
CA LEU A 2 41.02 -7.85 21.16
C LEU A 2 40.79 -9.37 21.16
N ASN A 3 40.28 -9.93 20.07
CA ASN A 3 40.21 -11.38 19.87
C ASN A 3 41.61 -11.95 19.55
N VAL A 4 41.69 -13.27 19.38
CA VAL A 4 42.93 -13.98 19.04
C VAL A 4 43.56 -13.54 17.71
N ASP A 5 42.80 -12.86 16.84
CA ASP A 5 43.25 -12.30 15.56
C ASP A 5 43.52 -10.78 15.63
N GLY A 6 43.53 -10.18 16.84
CA GLY A 6 43.78 -8.75 17.02
C GLY A 6 42.61 -7.83 16.70
N GLN A 7 41.40 -8.36 16.45
CA GLN A 7 40.19 -7.56 16.20
C GLN A 7 39.55 -7.11 17.51
N PHE A 8 39.15 -5.84 17.60
CA PHE A 8 38.45 -5.31 18.76
C PHE A 8 37.07 -5.96 18.91
N ILE A 9 36.91 -6.78 19.96
CA ILE A 9 35.61 -7.21 20.47
C ILE A 9 35.24 -6.28 21.61
N GLY A 10 34.49 -5.24 21.28
CA GLY A 10 33.73 -4.45 22.23
C GLY A 10 32.32 -4.27 21.66
N ARG A 11 31.32 -4.35 22.53
CA ARG A 11 29.95 -3.96 22.18
C ARG A 11 29.69 -2.59 22.80
N GLY A 12 29.38 -1.60 21.97
CA GLY A 12 28.97 -0.26 22.42
C GLY A 12 27.47 -0.14 22.69
N LEU A 13 26.68 -1.14 22.27
CA LEU A 13 25.23 -1.22 22.47
C LEU A 13 24.88 -2.45 23.33
N PRO A 14 23.78 -2.39 24.09
CA PRO A 14 23.27 -3.56 24.79
C PRO A 14 22.94 -4.67 23.79
N THR A 15 23.06 -5.92 24.23
CA THR A 15 22.54 -7.05 23.45
C THR A 15 21.03 -6.88 23.33
N ARG A 16 20.50 -6.98 22.10
CA ARG A 16 19.06 -7.02 21.88
C ARG A 16 18.54 -8.34 22.42
N GLU A 17 17.91 -8.31 23.59
CA GLU A 17 17.25 -9.47 24.17
C GLU A 17 15.74 -9.35 23.96
N ASP A 18 15.18 -10.19 23.09
CA ASP A 18 13.74 -10.32 22.96
C ASP A 18 13.20 -11.15 24.12
N LEU A 19 12.98 -10.49 25.26
CA LEU A 19 12.42 -11.11 26.44
C LEU A 19 11.04 -11.69 26.11
N PRO A 20 10.67 -12.88 26.65
CA PRO A 20 9.33 -13.44 26.47
C PRO A 20 8.21 -12.48 26.88
N THR A 21 8.46 -11.64 27.89
CA THR A 21 7.51 -10.60 28.36
C THR A 21 7.26 -9.54 27.29
N THR A 22 8.31 -9.06 26.61
CA THR A 22 8.18 -8.10 25.50
C THR A 22 7.39 -8.69 24.34
N LYS A 23 7.55 -9.98 24.05
CA LYS A 23 6.74 -10.67 23.03
C LYS A 23 5.25 -10.69 23.39
N ILE A 24 4.92 -10.89 24.66
CA ILE A 24 3.53 -10.84 25.14
C ILE A 24 2.96 -9.43 24.97
N GLU A 25 3.67 -8.40 25.41
CA GLU A 25 3.25 -6.99 25.26
C GLU A 25 3.00 -6.63 23.80
N ASN A 26 3.93 -7.01 22.91
CA ASN A 26 3.80 -6.79 21.48
C ASN A 26 2.57 -7.49 20.89
N ALA A 27 2.33 -8.74 21.27
CA ALA A 27 1.17 -9.48 20.79
C ALA A 27 -0.15 -8.81 21.20
N PHE A 28 -0.29 -8.39 22.46
CA PHE A 28 -1.50 -7.71 22.92
C PHE A 28 -1.71 -6.36 22.24
N ALA A 29 -0.64 -5.60 21.98
CA ALA A 29 -0.73 -4.37 21.20
C ALA A 29 -1.22 -4.64 19.76
N ALA A 30 -0.68 -5.66 19.10
CA ALA A 30 -1.11 -6.03 17.75
C ALA A 30 -2.57 -6.49 17.72
N TYR A 31 -3.01 -7.25 18.73
CA TYR A 31 -4.40 -7.69 18.85
C TYR A 31 -5.37 -6.54 19.12
N ASP A 32 -4.97 -5.53 19.90
CA ASP A 32 -5.75 -4.31 20.08
C ASP A 32 -5.92 -3.57 18.74
N ILE A 33 -4.83 -3.32 18.02
CA ILE A 33 -4.88 -2.66 16.70
C ILE A 33 -5.71 -3.47 15.70
N PHE A 34 -5.49 -4.79 15.61
CA PHE A 34 -6.30 -5.69 14.78
C PHE A 34 -7.78 -5.55 15.12
N SER A 35 -8.15 -5.61 16.39
CA SER A 35 -9.55 -5.48 16.79
C SER A 35 -10.12 -4.08 16.50
N ARG A 36 -9.34 -3.02 16.68
CA ARG A 36 -9.79 -1.64 16.48
C ARG A 36 -9.99 -1.31 15.02
N VAL A 37 -9.03 -1.65 14.15
CA VAL A 37 -9.15 -1.45 12.70
C VAL A 37 -10.36 -2.19 12.15
N PHE A 38 -10.61 -3.42 12.61
CA PHE A 38 -11.76 -4.20 12.18
C PHE A 38 -13.10 -3.64 12.66
N ALA A 39 -13.17 -3.05 13.84
CA ALA A 39 -14.37 -2.34 14.33
C ALA A 39 -15.70 -3.11 14.12
N ILE A 40 -15.67 -4.44 14.20
CA ILE A 40 -16.85 -5.31 14.03
C ILE A 40 -17.82 -5.06 15.19
N ARG A 41 -19.10 -4.93 14.85
CA ARG A 41 -20.21 -4.66 15.75
C ARG A 41 -21.08 -5.90 15.95
N PRO A 42 -21.83 -6.02 17.07
CA PRO A 42 -22.67 -7.19 17.33
C PRO A 42 -23.75 -7.43 16.28
N ASP A 43 -24.25 -6.37 15.64
CA ASP A 43 -25.29 -6.42 14.61
C ASP A 43 -24.74 -6.62 13.19
N ASP A 44 -23.42 -6.78 13.03
CA ASP A 44 -22.84 -6.99 11.72
C ASP A 44 -23.19 -8.38 11.15
N LYS A 45 -23.57 -8.37 9.87
CA LYS A 45 -23.52 -9.56 9.02
C LYS A 45 -22.15 -9.62 8.36
N VAL A 46 -21.26 -10.38 8.98
CA VAL A 46 -19.85 -10.47 8.57
C VAL A 46 -19.69 -11.47 7.42
N LEU A 47 -19.08 -11.02 6.33
CA LEU A 47 -18.72 -11.83 5.17
C LEU A 47 -17.21 -11.77 4.91
N LEU A 48 -16.56 -12.91 4.80
CA LEU A 48 -15.18 -13.04 4.35
C LEU A 48 -15.18 -13.57 2.91
N LEU A 49 -14.67 -12.78 1.98
CA LEU A 49 -14.34 -13.18 0.62
C LEU A 49 -12.88 -13.65 0.62
N ALA A 50 -12.67 -14.95 0.79
CA ALA A 50 -11.37 -15.57 0.99
C ALA A 50 -10.94 -16.40 -0.23
N ASP A 51 -9.66 -16.74 -0.30
CA ASP A 51 -9.10 -17.57 -1.35
C ASP A 51 -8.19 -18.67 -0.79
N LYS A 52 -7.88 -19.69 -1.61
CA LYS A 52 -7.09 -20.87 -1.21
C LYS A 52 -5.68 -20.57 -0.68
N LYS A 53 -5.11 -19.40 -0.97
CA LYS A 53 -3.76 -19.02 -0.53
C LYS A 53 -3.76 -18.27 0.79
N LEU A 54 -4.93 -17.90 1.32
CA LEU A 54 -5.01 -17.22 2.60
C LEU A 54 -4.70 -18.21 3.71
N ASP A 55 -3.83 -17.84 4.65
CA ASP A 55 -3.60 -18.64 5.85
C ASP A 55 -4.93 -18.89 6.59
N PRO A 56 -5.35 -20.15 6.79
CA PRO A 56 -6.59 -20.46 7.50
C PRO A 56 -6.64 -19.91 8.94
N ARG A 57 -5.48 -19.63 9.54
CA ARG A 57 -5.39 -18.97 10.86
C ARG A 57 -5.90 -17.53 10.79
N VAL A 58 -5.72 -16.82 9.67
CA VAL A 58 -6.28 -15.47 9.45
C VAL A 58 -7.81 -15.53 9.41
N ILE A 59 -8.38 -16.48 8.68
CA ILE A 59 -9.85 -16.71 8.67
C ILE A 59 -10.35 -16.97 10.10
N SER A 60 -9.64 -17.83 10.84
CA SER A 60 -9.98 -18.17 12.23
C SER A 60 -9.89 -16.95 13.16
N ALA A 61 -8.88 -16.09 13.00
CA ALA A 61 -8.71 -14.88 13.79
C ALA A 61 -9.84 -13.87 13.54
N ILE A 62 -10.20 -13.63 12.28
CA ILE A 62 -11.27 -12.69 11.91
C ILE A 62 -12.64 -13.21 12.37
N THR A 63 -12.94 -14.50 12.12
CA THR A 63 -14.21 -15.10 12.56
C THR A 63 -14.30 -15.20 14.09
N GLY A 64 -13.17 -15.46 14.77
CA GLY A 64 -13.06 -15.41 16.22
C GLY A 64 -13.32 -14.01 16.77
N LEU A 65 -12.75 -12.98 16.17
CA LEU A 65 -13.02 -11.58 16.51
C LEU A 65 -14.50 -11.23 16.31
N ALA A 66 -15.09 -11.63 15.18
CA ALA A 66 -16.52 -11.41 14.92
C ALA A 66 -17.40 -12.04 16.01
N LYS A 67 -17.14 -13.30 16.37
CA LYS A 67 -17.86 -14.00 17.44
C LYS A 67 -17.66 -13.34 18.81
N ALA A 68 -16.45 -12.91 19.12
CA ALA A 68 -16.16 -12.16 20.35
C ALA A 68 -16.91 -10.82 20.42
N ARG A 69 -17.29 -10.25 19.28
CA ARG A 69 -18.11 -9.04 19.16
C ARG A 69 -19.62 -9.31 19.14
N GLY A 70 -20.04 -10.58 19.22
CA GLY A 70 -21.46 -10.96 19.28
C GLY A 70 -22.07 -11.39 17.94
N VAL A 71 -21.27 -11.45 16.87
CA VAL A 71 -21.74 -11.96 15.57
C VAL A 71 -21.92 -13.48 15.67
N THR A 72 -23.14 -13.96 15.38
CA THR A 72 -23.49 -15.38 15.54
C THR A 72 -22.95 -16.25 14.40
N GLU A 73 -23.03 -15.77 13.17
CA GLU A 73 -22.75 -16.54 11.96
C GLU A 73 -21.91 -15.75 10.95
N PRO A 74 -20.59 -15.59 11.17
CA PRO A 74 -19.72 -15.03 10.15
C PRO A 74 -19.64 -16.01 8.96
N LEU A 75 -19.92 -15.53 7.75
CA LEU A 75 -19.90 -16.33 6.53
C LEU A 75 -18.53 -16.21 5.86
N VAL A 76 -18.00 -17.33 5.36
CA VAL A 76 -16.77 -17.37 4.57
C VAL A 76 -17.08 -17.97 3.20
N LEU A 77 -16.81 -17.21 2.14
CA LEU A 77 -16.84 -17.69 0.77
C LEU A 77 -15.41 -17.92 0.31
N LEU A 78 -15.07 -19.18 0.01
CA LEU A 78 -13.74 -19.56 -0.42
C LEU A 78 -13.69 -19.73 -1.94
N SER A 79 -12.81 -18.97 -2.57
CA SER A 79 -12.50 -19.06 -4.00
C SER A 79 -11.19 -19.81 -4.25
N HIS A 80 -11.08 -20.44 -5.42
CA HIS A 80 -9.83 -21.04 -5.89
C HIS A 80 -8.81 -20.00 -6.39
N THR A 81 -9.23 -18.74 -6.58
CA THR A 81 -8.42 -17.62 -7.07
C THR A 81 -8.80 -16.32 -6.37
N THR A 82 -7.83 -15.40 -6.30
CA THR A 82 -8.01 -13.99 -5.90
C THR A 82 -8.41 -13.10 -7.08
N GLN A 83 -8.13 -13.53 -8.32
CA GLN A 83 -8.18 -12.74 -9.55
C GLN A 83 -9.57 -12.65 -10.18
N HIS A 84 -10.62 -12.61 -9.37
CA HIS A 84 -11.94 -12.29 -9.92
C HIS A 84 -11.90 -10.85 -10.46
N GLU A 85 -12.11 -10.68 -11.77
CA GLU A 85 -12.19 -9.35 -12.42
C GLU A 85 -13.52 -8.66 -12.11
N THR A 86 -14.58 -9.46 -11.92
CA THR A 86 -15.91 -8.98 -11.52
C THR A 86 -16.46 -9.84 -10.40
N MET A 87 -17.35 -9.28 -9.59
CA MET A 87 -18.00 -10.02 -8.51
C MET A 87 -18.84 -11.17 -9.11
N PRO A 88 -18.55 -12.44 -8.78
CA PRO A 88 -19.29 -13.56 -9.34
C PRO A 88 -20.76 -13.55 -8.96
N ASP A 89 -21.65 -13.94 -9.87
CA ASP A 89 -23.11 -13.90 -9.64
C ASP A 89 -23.55 -14.74 -8.44
N TRP A 90 -22.89 -15.86 -8.17
CA TRP A 90 -23.16 -16.70 -7.01
C TRP A 90 -22.79 -16.04 -5.68
N ALA A 91 -21.84 -15.10 -5.67
CA ALA A 91 -21.38 -14.39 -4.48
C ALA A 91 -22.21 -13.13 -4.19
N LYS A 92 -22.81 -12.51 -5.23
CA LYS A 92 -23.58 -11.25 -5.11
C LYS A 92 -24.68 -11.29 -4.03
N PRO A 93 -25.54 -12.33 -3.91
CA PRO A 93 -26.58 -12.36 -2.88
C PRO A 93 -26.02 -12.34 -1.45
N HIS A 94 -24.89 -13.03 -1.23
CA HIS A 94 -24.22 -13.05 0.08
C HIS A 94 -23.59 -11.70 0.38
N LEU A 95 -22.94 -11.10 -0.61
CA LEU A 95 -22.36 -9.77 -0.47
C LEU A 95 -23.43 -8.71 -0.22
N GLU A 96 -24.58 -8.81 -0.89
CA GLU A 96 -25.69 -7.87 -0.71
C GLU A 96 -26.30 -7.92 0.70
N ALA A 97 -26.29 -9.11 1.31
CA ALA A 97 -26.83 -9.32 2.65
C ALA A 97 -25.87 -8.88 3.77
N ALA A 98 -24.57 -8.79 3.49
CA ALA A 98 -23.54 -8.44 4.47
C ALA A 98 -23.58 -6.95 4.84
N THR A 99 -23.15 -6.60 6.05
CA THR A 99 -22.92 -5.21 6.48
C THR A 99 -21.44 -4.90 6.67
N PHE A 100 -20.63 -5.94 6.89
CA PHE A 100 -19.20 -5.86 7.08
C PHE A 100 -18.49 -6.93 6.25
N VAL A 101 -17.56 -6.53 5.40
CA VAL A 101 -16.90 -7.42 4.45
C VAL A 101 -15.38 -7.37 4.63
N VAL A 102 -14.76 -8.53 4.71
CA VAL A 102 -13.30 -8.67 4.63
C VAL A 102 -12.96 -9.40 3.34
N SER A 103 -12.03 -8.89 2.54
CA SER A 103 -11.77 -9.41 1.19
C SER A 103 -10.29 -9.60 0.89
N THR A 104 -9.96 -10.73 0.26
CA THR A 104 -8.72 -10.92 -0.50
C THR A 104 -8.94 -10.80 -2.01
N TRP A 105 -10.19 -10.78 -2.50
CA TRP A 105 -10.47 -10.82 -3.94
C TRP A 105 -10.20 -9.48 -4.61
N PHE A 106 -9.58 -9.48 -5.78
CA PHE A 106 -9.19 -8.28 -6.53
C PHE A 106 -10.39 -7.37 -6.84
N CYS A 107 -11.46 -7.94 -7.41
CA CYS A 107 -12.69 -7.21 -7.75
C CYS A 107 -13.29 -6.36 -6.61
N SER A 108 -12.96 -6.61 -5.34
CA SER A 108 -13.52 -5.81 -4.24
C SER A 108 -13.20 -4.32 -4.32
N VAL A 109 -12.09 -3.94 -4.99
CA VAL A 109 -11.65 -2.55 -5.13
C VAL A 109 -12.55 -1.82 -6.15
N LEU A 110 -12.67 -2.37 -7.36
CA LEU A 110 -13.17 -1.66 -8.54
C LEU A 110 -14.53 -2.15 -9.06
N ASP A 111 -15.03 -3.30 -8.61
CA ASP A 111 -16.28 -3.84 -9.12
C ASP A 111 -17.47 -2.90 -8.84
N PRO A 112 -18.28 -2.54 -9.86
CA PRO A 112 -19.41 -1.62 -9.69
C PRO A 112 -20.45 -2.09 -8.69
N PHE A 113 -20.67 -3.39 -8.53
CA PHE A 113 -21.57 -3.94 -7.52
C PHE A 113 -21.02 -3.72 -6.11
N ALA A 114 -19.74 -4.01 -5.88
CA ALA A 114 -19.08 -3.78 -4.58
C ALA A 114 -19.06 -2.28 -4.21
N ILE A 115 -18.73 -1.40 -5.17
CA ILE A 115 -18.77 0.06 -4.98
C ILE A 115 -20.17 0.54 -4.61
N ARG A 116 -21.19 0.02 -5.28
CA ARG A 116 -22.59 0.34 -4.98
C ARG A 116 -22.97 -0.07 -3.56
N MET A 117 -22.58 -1.27 -3.12
CA MET A 117 -22.88 -1.72 -1.74
C MET A 117 -22.27 -0.78 -0.69
N ARG A 118 -21.04 -0.29 -0.91
CA ARG A 118 -20.41 0.71 -0.03
C ARG A 118 -21.17 2.03 -0.03
N ARG A 119 -21.45 2.59 -1.22
CA ARG A 119 -22.03 3.94 -1.37
C ARG A 119 -23.49 4.01 -0.96
N GLU A 120 -24.29 3.02 -1.34
CA GLU A 120 -25.75 3.05 -1.16
C GLU A 120 -26.22 2.37 0.12
N LYS A 121 -25.54 1.29 0.55
CA LYS A 121 -25.92 0.54 1.76
C LYS A 121 -25.04 0.86 2.97
N GLY A 122 -24.02 1.70 2.80
CA GLY A 122 -23.07 2.00 3.86
C GLY A 122 -22.24 0.80 4.31
N GLN A 123 -22.11 -0.24 3.47
CA GLN A 123 -21.36 -1.45 3.80
C GLN A 123 -19.90 -1.10 4.09
N ARG A 124 -19.35 -1.68 5.15
CA ARG A 124 -17.98 -1.42 5.63
C ARG A 124 -17.03 -2.51 5.16
N TRP A 125 -15.87 -2.12 4.65
CA TRP A 125 -14.94 -3.06 4.00
C TRP A 125 -13.53 -2.96 4.53
N ILE A 126 -12.91 -4.14 4.66
CA ILE A 126 -11.47 -4.29 4.87
C ILE A 126 -10.91 -5.16 3.77
N LYS A 127 -9.86 -4.68 3.11
CA LYS A 127 -9.07 -5.46 2.18
C LYS A 127 -7.77 -5.88 2.87
N ILE A 128 -7.47 -7.18 2.82
CA ILE A 128 -6.36 -7.81 3.55
C ILE A 128 -5.23 -8.30 2.64
N THR A 129 -4.98 -7.60 1.54
CA THR A 129 -3.94 -7.92 0.55
C THR A 129 -2.55 -8.14 1.16
N TYR A 130 -2.18 -7.32 2.14
CA TYR A 130 -0.90 -7.44 2.86
C TYR A 130 -0.98 -8.35 4.08
N PHE A 131 -2.16 -8.75 4.53
CA PHE A 131 -2.36 -9.56 5.73
C PHE A 131 -2.82 -10.97 5.38
N ARG A 132 -1.91 -11.74 4.78
CA ARG A 132 -2.19 -13.09 4.29
C ARG A 132 -1.69 -14.22 5.19
N ASP A 133 -0.87 -13.88 6.18
CA ASP A 133 -0.29 -14.77 7.17
C ASP A 133 -0.54 -14.20 8.58
N LEU A 134 -1.04 -15.04 9.50
CA LEU A 134 -1.30 -14.59 10.87
C LEU A 134 -0.03 -14.14 11.60
N ASP A 135 1.13 -14.68 11.23
CA ASP A 135 2.42 -14.35 11.86
C ASP A 135 2.84 -12.89 11.61
N LEU A 136 2.21 -12.21 10.65
CA LEU A 136 2.36 -10.77 10.46
C LEU A 136 1.92 -9.95 11.68
N LEU A 137 1.05 -10.48 12.54
CA LEU A 137 0.69 -9.83 13.82
C LEU A 137 1.90 -9.71 14.77
N GLN A 138 2.97 -10.47 14.55
CA GLN A 138 4.19 -10.39 15.35
C GLN A 138 5.14 -9.26 14.88
N THR A 139 4.83 -8.60 13.77
CA THR A 139 5.66 -7.55 13.20
C THR A 139 5.46 -6.19 13.89
N PRO A 140 6.44 -5.28 13.83
CA PRO A 140 6.26 -3.90 14.28
C PRO A 140 5.12 -3.15 13.59
N GLN A 141 4.94 -3.31 12.27
CA GLN A 141 3.87 -2.64 11.51
C GLN A 141 2.45 -2.98 11.99
N ALA A 142 2.21 -4.21 12.47
CA ALA A 142 0.90 -4.61 12.98
C ALA A 142 0.49 -3.90 14.28
N ARG A 143 1.46 -3.27 14.97
CA ARG A 143 1.26 -2.53 16.22
C ARG A 143 1.23 -1.01 16.00
N PHE A 144 1.43 -0.55 14.77
CA PHE A 144 1.46 0.88 14.48
C PHE A 144 0.06 1.49 14.63
N ALA A 145 -0.02 2.63 15.31
CA ALA A 145 -1.29 3.24 15.67
C ALA A 145 -2.03 3.77 14.41
N PRO A 146 -3.29 3.35 14.15
CA PRO A 146 -4.02 3.75 12.95
C PRO A 146 -4.31 5.26 12.92
N GLU A 147 -4.52 5.91 14.07
CA GLU A 147 -4.74 7.35 14.11
C GLU A 147 -3.48 8.15 13.79
N LEU A 148 -2.31 7.66 14.22
CA LEU A 148 -1.02 8.27 13.89
C LEU A 148 -0.73 8.11 12.41
N LEU A 149 -0.96 6.92 11.84
CA LEU A 149 -0.87 6.70 10.40
C LEU A 149 -1.77 7.65 9.61
N GLY A 150 -3.02 7.82 10.07
CA GLY A 150 -3.94 8.80 9.50
C GLY A 150 -3.43 10.24 9.58
N GLU A 151 -2.70 10.61 10.64
CA GLU A 151 -2.10 11.94 10.75
C GLU A 151 -0.90 12.11 9.81
N ILE A 152 -0.07 11.08 9.61
CA ILE A 152 1.01 11.12 8.59
C ILE A 152 0.41 11.36 7.19
N ILE A 153 -0.69 10.67 6.87
CA ILE A 153 -1.43 10.86 5.60
C ILE A 153 -1.94 12.30 5.48
N ARG A 154 -2.58 12.84 6.51
CA ARG A 154 -3.07 14.23 6.51
C ARG A 154 -1.93 15.25 6.45
N GLY A 155 -0.80 14.98 7.10
CA GLY A 155 0.44 15.76 6.99
C GLY A 155 0.93 15.85 5.55
N THR A 156 0.97 14.70 4.87
CA THR A 156 1.35 14.64 3.45
C THR A 156 0.34 15.39 2.57
N ALA A 157 -0.97 15.28 2.87
CA ALA A 157 -2.02 16.00 2.14
C ALA A 157 -1.93 17.54 2.27
N ARG A 158 -1.33 18.04 3.36
CA ARG A 158 -1.11 19.49 3.57
C ARG A 158 0.00 20.05 2.68
N GLN A 159 0.89 19.20 2.17
CA GLN A 159 2.02 19.61 1.33
C GLN A 159 1.63 19.91 -0.11
N TYR A 160 0.45 19.46 -0.56
CA TYR A 160 -0.06 19.80 -1.88
C TYR A 160 -0.44 21.28 -1.99
N PRO A 161 0.04 21.99 -3.03
CA PRO A 161 -0.51 23.29 -3.41
C PRO A 161 -2.03 23.22 -3.65
N ARG A 162 -2.75 24.25 -3.22
CA ARG A 162 -4.22 24.34 -3.36
C ARG A 162 -4.64 25.50 -4.25
N GLY A 163 -5.69 25.28 -5.04
CA GLY A 163 -6.32 26.32 -5.86
C GLY A 163 -5.45 26.90 -6.96
N ARG A 164 -4.33 26.23 -7.31
CA ARG A 164 -3.40 26.64 -8.36
C ARG A 164 -2.77 25.42 -9.02
N ASP A 165 -2.27 25.62 -10.22
CA ASP A 165 -1.50 24.62 -10.96
C ASP A 165 -0.07 24.54 -10.42
N PHE A 166 0.53 23.36 -10.54
CA PHE A 166 1.91 23.08 -10.13
C PHE A 166 2.45 21.85 -10.87
N LYS A 167 3.76 21.65 -10.79
CA LYS A 167 4.39 20.43 -11.28
C LYS A 167 4.66 19.48 -10.12
N LEU A 168 4.13 18.26 -10.20
CA LEU A 168 4.55 17.16 -9.33
C LEU A 168 5.75 16.47 -10.00
N HIS A 169 6.89 16.45 -9.32
CA HIS A 169 8.16 16.02 -9.89
C HIS A 169 8.80 14.91 -9.06
N PHE A 170 9.29 13.87 -9.73
CA PHE A 170 9.96 12.73 -9.13
C PHE A 170 11.38 12.66 -9.68
N SER A 171 12.36 12.55 -8.80
CA SER A 171 13.78 12.47 -9.18
C SER A 171 14.60 11.60 -8.25
N ASP A 172 15.77 11.15 -8.70
CA ASP A 172 16.76 10.45 -7.87
C ASP A 172 18.17 10.54 -8.48
N GLU A 173 19.17 10.08 -7.73
CA GLU A 173 20.57 10.04 -8.18
C GLU A 173 20.84 9.03 -9.32
N ARG A 174 19.91 8.10 -9.59
CA ARG A 174 20.07 7.17 -10.72
C ARG A 174 19.80 7.84 -12.06
N GLY A 175 19.07 8.97 -12.04
CA GLY A 175 18.69 9.73 -13.21
C GLY A 175 17.19 9.73 -13.48
N THR A 176 16.36 9.25 -12.53
CA THR A 176 14.90 9.45 -12.63
C THR A 176 14.62 10.94 -12.70
N ASP A 177 13.76 11.32 -13.64
CA ASP A 177 13.29 12.68 -13.87
C ASP A 177 11.91 12.55 -14.54
N LEU A 178 10.86 12.51 -13.73
CA LEU A 178 9.47 12.36 -14.17
C LEU A 178 8.65 13.55 -13.68
N GLY A 179 7.98 14.24 -14.60
CA GLY A 179 7.08 15.35 -14.29
C GLY A 179 5.63 15.03 -14.61
N ILE A 180 4.73 15.52 -13.75
CA ILE A 180 3.29 15.53 -13.97
C ILE A 180 2.79 16.96 -13.82
N ASP A 181 2.14 17.48 -14.86
CA ASP A 181 1.43 18.75 -14.77
C ASP A 181 0.09 18.53 -14.06
N VAL A 182 -0.07 19.16 -12.90
CA VAL A 182 -1.25 18.99 -12.05
C VAL A 182 -1.97 20.33 -11.89
N ASN A 183 -3.28 20.34 -12.15
CA ASN A 183 -4.11 21.52 -11.93
C ASN A 183 -4.83 21.45 -10.57
N GLY A 184 -5.40 22.59 -10.15
CA GLY A 184 -6.11 22.68 -8.86
C GLY A 184 -7.28 21.70 -8.70
N GLU A 185 -8.03 21.42 -9.78
CA GLU A 185 -9.16 20.48 -9.75
C GLU A 185 -8.70 19.03 -9.54
N MET A 186 -7.59 18.64 -10.18
CA MET A 186 -7.00 17.31 -10.04
C MET A 186 -6.64 17.00 -8.59
N VAL A 187 -5.97 17.94 -7.90
CA VAL A 187 -5.65 17.77 -6.47
C VAL A 187 -6.89 17.72 -5.61
N ASP A 188 -7.89 18.55 -5.89
CA ASP A 188 -9.14 18.52 -5.15
C ASP A 188 -9.86 17.18 -5.32
N ASN A 189 -9.82 16.59 -6.51
CA ASN A 189 -10.39 15.27 -6.77
C ASN A 189 -9.64 14.17 -6.01
N LEU A 190 -8.30 14.16 -6.08
CA LEU A 190 -7.45 13.22 -5.35
C LEU A 190 -7.74 13.28 -3.84
N LEU A 191 -7.69 14.47 -3.26
CA LEU A 191 -7.72 14.67 -1.81
C LEU A 191 -9.15 14.56 -1.21
N LYS A 192 -10.19 14.48 -2.04
CA LYS A 192 -11.56 14.14 -1.61
C LYS A 192 -11.74 12.65 -1.30
N THR A 193 -10.86 11.78 -1.79
CA THR A 193 -10.98 10.33 -1.58
C THR A 193 -10.84 9.97 -0.11
N THR A 194 -11.48 8.87 0.32
CA THR A 194 -11.44 8.42 1.71
C THR A 194 -10.03 8.06 2.17
N ARG A 195 -9.16 7.61 1.27
CA ARG A 195 -7.75 7.29 1.58
C ARG A 195 -7.01 8.50 2.12
N TRP A 196 -7.19 9.67 1.51
CA TRP A 196 -6.53 10.92 1.92
C TRP A 196 -7.10 11.56 3.20
N LYS A 197 -8.26 11.10 3.69
CA LYS A 197 -8.77 11.51 5.01
C LYS A 197 -7.98 10.90 6.17
N GLY A 198 -7.17 9.87 5.91
CA GLY A 198 -6.44 9.14 6.94
C GLY A 198 -7.37 8.29 7.82
N GLU A 199 -8.49 7.83 7.27
CA GLU A 199 -9.43 6.93 7.93
C GLU A 199 -8.91 5.49 7.80
N MET A 200 -8.26 4.99 8.86
CA MET A 200 -7.65 3.65 8.88
C MET A 200 -8.46 2.61 9.67
N ILE A 201 -9.67 2.97 10.10
CA ILE A 201 -10.55 2.13 10.91
C ILE A 201 -11.86 1.93 10.16
N ALA A 202 -12.36 0.70 10.13
CA ALA A 202 -13.59 0.35 9.44
C ALA A 202 -14.85 0.65 10.28
N ASP A 203 -14.98 1.84 10.85
CA ASP A 203 -16.08 2.21 11.76
C ASP A 203 -17.15 3.12 11.12
N GLN A 204 -16.86 3.78 10.01
CA GLN A 204 -17.82 4.63 9.30
C GLN A 204 -18.59 3.88 8.21
N PRO A 205 -19.88 4.16 7.99
CA PRO A 205 -20.63 3.62 6.85
C PRO A 205 -19.93 3.90 5.51
N GLY A 206 -19.81 2.87 4.67
CA GLY A 206 -19.23 2.98 3.33
C GLY A 206 -17.70 3.02 3.27
N CYS A 207 -17.01 2.86 4.41
CA CYS A 207 -15.56 2.84 4.46
C CYS A 207 -14.95 1.65 3.69
N TYR A 208 -13.74 1.86 3.17
CA TYR A 208 -12.91 0.85 2.55
C TYR A 208 -11.47 1.08 3.01
N VAL A 209 -10.97 0.20 3.88
CA VAL A 209 -9.63 0.33 4.49
C VAL A 209 -8.76 -0.88 4.17
N HIS A 210 -7.45 -0.68 4.19
CA HIS A 210 -6.46 -1.75 4.01
C HIS A 210 -5.89 -2.22 5.35
N TYR A 211 -5.70 -3.53 5.47
CA TYR A 211 -4.98 -4.15 6.57
C TYR A 211 -3.88 -5.09 6.03
N LEU A 212 -2.65 -5.13 6.56
CA LEU A 212 -2.05 -4.33 7.64
C LEU A 212 -2.17 -2.82 7.38
N PRO A 213 -2.10 -1.96 8.42
CA PRO A 213 -2.27 -0.51 8.26
C PRO A 213 -1.12 0.09 7.44
N CYS A 214 -1.24 -0.02 6.12
CA CYS A 214 -0.34 0.49 5.10
C CYS A 214 -0.69 -0.17 3.77
N HIS A 215 -1.47 0.54 2.99
CA HIS A 215 -1.30 0.70 1.55
C HIS A 215 -1.93 2.07 1.35
N GLY A 216 -1.08 3.09 1.42
CA GLY A 216 -1.49 4.48 1.60
C GLY A 216 -2.29 5.04 0.44
N PRO A 217 -2.69 6.31 0.51
CA PRO A 217 -3.09 7.00 -0.71
C PRO A 217 -1.91 7.14 -1.68
N ASN A 218 -2.21 7.20 -2.97
CA ASN A 218 -1.22 7.39 -4.00
C ASN A 218 -0.94 8.90 -4.17
N LEU A 219 0.34 9.26 -4.36
CA LEU A 219 0.73 10.66 -4.61
C LEU A 219 0.19 11.18 -5.95
N TYR A 220 -0.03 10.26 -6.88
CA TYR A 220 -0.84 10.43 -8.07
C TYR A 220 -1.65 9.17 -8.28
N ASP A 221 -2.91 9.29 -8.67
CA ASP A 221 -3.66 8.21 -9.27
C ASP A 221 -4.72 8.79 -10.22
N ARG A 222 -5.38 7.91 -10.98
CA ARG A 222 -6.44 8.30 -11.93
C ARG A 222 -7.65 8.95 -11.28
N THR A 223 -7.80 8.95 -9.94
CA THR A 223 -8.88 9.70 -9.29
C THR A 223 -8.71 11.21 -9.46
N MET A 224 -7.50 11.71 -9.72
CA MET A 224 -7.26 13.10 -10.15
C MET A 224 -8.11 13.50 -11.36
N VAL A 225 -8.31 12.56 -12.28
CA VAL A 225 -9.12 12.71 -13.50
C VAL A 225 -10.40 11.87 -13.44
N MET A 226 -10.93 11.65 -12.22
CA MET A 226 -12.19 10.95 -11.97
C MET A 226 -12.28 9.53 -12.53
N ASN A 227 -11.13 8.86 -12.70
CA ASN A 227 -10.99 7.56 -13.34
C ASN A 227 -11.51 7.54 -14.80
N ASP A 228 -11.43 8.67 -15.51
CA ASP A 228 -11.75 8.73 -16.94
C ASP A 228 -10.51 8.35 -17.76
N ASP A 229 -10.42 7.09 -18.19
CA ASP A 229 -9.28 6.55 -18.95
C ASP A 229 -9.05 7.24 -20.31
N SER A 230 -10.01 8.03 -20.80
CA SER A 230 -9.83 8.82 -22.03
C SER A 230 -9.01 10.09 -21.83
N VAL A 231 -8.86 10.56 -20.58
CA VAL A 231 -8.07 11.75 -20.26
C VAL A 231 -6.59 11.42 -20.24
N VAL A 232 -5.85 12.02 -21.17
CA VAL A 232 -4.40 11.93 -21.21
C VAL A 232 -3.81 12.96 -20.25
N VAL A 233 -3.07 12.49 -19.24
CA VAL A 233 -2.38 13.36 -18.28
C VAL A 233 -0.96 13.65 -18.80
N PRO A 234 -0.46 14.90 -18.75
CA PRO A 234 0.92 15.23 -19.18
C PRO A 234 1.98 14.67 -18.22
N ILE A 235 2.18 13.36 -18.26
CA ILE A 235 3.20 12.62 -17.51
C ILE A 235 4.36 12.34 -18.44
N ASN A 236 5.48 13.01 -18.22
CA ASN A 236 6.60 13.02 -19.15
C ASN A 236 7.92 12.87 -18.40
N GLY A 237 8.80 12.00 -18.90
CA GLY A 237 10.13 11.82 -18.32
C GLY A 237 10.61 10.38 -18.32
N VAL A 238 11.54 10.06 -17.42
CA VAL A 238 12.15 8.74 -17.30
C VAL A 238 12.18 8.30 -15.83
N VAL A 239 11.93 7.02 -15.60
CA VAL A 239 12.06 6.37 -14.30
C VAL A 239 13.11 5.27 -14.39
N TYR A 240 13.98 5.18 -13.40
CA TYR A 240 14.93 4.08 -13.23
C TYR A 240 14.53 3.25 -12.00
N PRO A 241 13.62 2.27 -12.16
CA PRO A 241 13.20 1.45 -11.05
C PRO A 241 14.37 0.63 -10.51
N GLN A 242 14.38 0.44 -9.20
CA GLN A 242 15.35 -0.43 -8.52
C GLN A 242 14.88 -1.88 -8.51
N TRP A 243 13.56 -2.09 -8.53
CA TRP A 243 12.96 -3.41 -8.50
C TRP A 243 11.55 -3.36 -9.12
N ALA A 244 10.89 -4.51 -9.25
CA ALA A 244 9.52 -4.64 -9.71
C ALA A 244 8.91 -5.90 -9.11
N VAL A 245 7.60 -5.86 -8.86
CA VAL A 245 6.89 -7.01 -8.29
C VAL A 245 6.96 -8.21 -9.24
N GLY A 246 7.29 -9.38 -8.69
CA GLY A 246 7.47 -10.63 -9.47
C GLY A 246 8.88 -10.89 -9.97
N PHE A 247 9.83 -9.99 -9.71
CA PHE A 247 11.25 -10.26 -9.89
C PHE A 247 11.87 -10.69 -8.56
N GLU A 248 12.74 -11.69 -8.58
CA GLU A 248 13.32 -12.29 -7.37
C GLU A 248 14.21 -11.34 -6.57
N ARG A 249 14.85 -10.37 -7.25
CA ARG A 249 15.83 -9.46 -6.67
C ARG A 249 15.84 -8.11 -7.39
N PRO A 250 16.36 -7.04 -6.75
CA PRO A 250 16.58 -5.74 -7.39
C PRO A 250 17.40 -5.85 -8.68
N PHE A 251 17.16 -4.93 -9.60
CA PHE A 251 17.85 -4.87 -10.88
C PHE A 251 19.32 -4.47 -10.71
N GLU A 252 20.23 -5.22 -11.33
CA GLU A 252 21.65 -4.86 -11.39
C GLU A 252 21.91 -3.74 -12.41
N GLU A 253 21.22 -3.79 -13.55
CA GLU A 253 21.27 -2.75 -14.58
C GLU A 253 20.34 -1.59 -14.21
N LYS A 254 20.78 -0.36 -14.52
CA LYS A 254 19.90 0.81 -14.52
C LYS A 254 19.04 0.78 -15.79
N ILE A 255 17.80 0.33 -15.65
CA ILE A 255 16.86 0.17 -16.78
C ILE A 255 15.99 1.42 -16.90
N PRO A 256 16.15 2.27 -17.94
CA PRO A 256 15.30 3.44 -18.11
C PRO A 256 13.92 3.05 -18.64
N VAL A 257 12.87 3.57 -18.03
CA VAL A 257 11.47 3.46 -18.49
C VAL A 257 10.98 4.87 -18.82
N VAL A 258 10.71 5.13 -20.10
CA VAL A 258 10.41 6.47 -20.62
C VAL A 258 8.90 6.66 -20.78
N PHE A 259 8.37 7.68 -20.12
CA PHE A 259 6.97 8.10 -20.19
C PHE A 259 6.80 9.29 -21.13
N ARG A 260 5.74 9.26 -21.93
CA ARG A 260 5.21 10.39 -22.69
C ARG A 260 3.70 10.38 -22.60
N ASP A 261 3.15 11.49 -22.11
CA ASP A 261 1.71 11.71 -22.00
C ASP A 261 0.99 10.51 -21.35
N ASP A 262 1.44 10.10 -20.15
CA ASP A 262 0.95 8.95 -19.37
C ASP A 262 1.25 7.54 -19.89
N ARG A 263 1.88 7.43 -21.06
CA ARG A 263 2.22 6.15 -21.68
C ARG A 263 3.71 5.85 -21.65
N ILE A 264 4.04 4.59 -21.46
CA ILE A 264 5.42 4.11 -21.62
C ILE A 264 5.70 3.95 -23.11
N VAL A 265 6.66 4.72 -23.61
CA VAL A 265 7.04 4.71 -25.03
C VAL A 265 8.34 3.96 -25.30
N GLU A 266 9.17 3.77 -24.27
CA GLU A 266 10.46 3.11 -24.41
C GLU A 266 10.90 2.47 -23.08
N VAL A 267 11.56 1.31 -23.18
CA VAL A 267 12.33 0.71 -22.08
C VAL A 267 13.72 0.38 -22.62
N GLY A 268 14.75 1.02 -22.07
CA GLY A 268 16.14 0.81 -22.50
C GLY A 268 16.81 -0.37 -21.80
N GLY A 269 18.13 -0.49 -21.91
CA GLY A 269 18.93 -1.53 -21.27
C GLY A 269 19.09 -2.82 -22.08
N GLY A 270 20.13 -3.60 -21.76
CA GLY A 270 20.53 -4.82 -22.47
C GLY A 270 20.45 -6.11 -21.66
N SER A 271 20.11 -6.03 -20.37
CA SER A 271 19.91 -7.21 -19.51
C SER A 271 18.66 -7.99 -19.89
N LYS A 272 18.57 -9.22 -19.39
CA LYS A 272 17.39 -10.06 -19.53
C LYS A 272 16.17 -9.43 -18.87
N GLU A 273 16.36 -8.77 -17.73
CA GLU A 273 15.33 -8.03 -17.01
C GLU A 273 14.82 -6.86 -17.86
N ALA A 274 15.71 -6.11 -18.51
CA ALA A 274 15.34 -5.04 -19.44
C ALA A 274 14.52 -5.55 -20.63
N GLU A 275 14.87 -6.71 -21.21
CA GLU A 275 14.09 -7.34 -22.27
C GLU A 275 12.68 -7.71 -21.82
N ILE A 276 12.54 -8.28 -20.62
CA ILE A 276 11.24 -8.64 -20.03
C ILE A 276 10.40 -7.39 -19.79
N LEU A 277 10.98 -6.36 -19.15
CA LEU A 277 10.29 -5.10 -18.89
C LEU A 277 9.87 -4.41 -20.19
N ARG A 278 10.68 -4.47 -21.25
CA ARG A 278 10.32 -3.89 -22.54
C ARG A 278 9.12 -4.55 -23.20
N ASP A 279 9.06 -5.89 -23.23
CA ASP A 279 7.88 -6.59 -23.78
C ASP A 279 6.62 -6.35 -22.94
N MET A 280 6.80 -6.21 -21.63
CA MET A 280 5.72 -6.02 -20.67
C MET A 280 5.15 -4.60 -20.70
N LEU A 281 6.00 -3.58 -20.62
CA LEU A 281 5.60 -2.22 -20.24
C LEU A 281 5.29 -1.30 -21.41
N VAL A 282 5.92 -1.47 -22.58
CA VAL A 282 5.74 -0.52 -23.69
C VAL A 282 4.27 -0.48 -24.14
N GLY A 283 3.71 0.73 -24.19
CA GLY A 283 2.29 1.01 -24.43
C GLY A 283 1.42 1.02 -23.16
N GLY A 284 1.96 0.59 -22.01
CA GLY A 284 1.27 0.65 -20.73
C GLY A 284 1.02 2.08 -20.25
N GLN A 285 0.02 2.25 -19.39
CA GLN A 285 -0.41 3.52 -18.80
C GLN A 285 -0.01 3.60 -17.34
N LEU A 286 0.52 4.74 -16.91
CA LEU A 286 0.70 5.01 -15.49
C LEU A 286 -0.67 5.30 -14.85
N ILE A 287 -1.11 4.42 -13.95
CA ILE A 287 -2.39 4.57 -13.24
C ILE A 287 -2.22 5.02 -11.80
N GLU A 288 -1.06 4.74 -11.20
CA GLU A 288 -0.76 5.15 -9.83
C GLU A 288 0.73 5.40 -9.57
N LEU A 289 0.98 6.32 -8.65
CA LEU A 289 2.23 6.54 -7.95
C LEU A 289 1.98 6.35 -6.47
N GLY A 290 1.96 5.09 -6.03
CA GLY A 290 1.70 4.75 -4.64
C GLY A 290 2.88 5.06 -3.74
N CYS A 291 2.57 5.29 -2.47
CA CYS A 291 3.55 5.62 -1.44
C CYS A 291 3.25 4.83 -0.16
N GLY A 292 4.30 4.34 0.50
CA GLY A 292 4.19 3.78 1.84
C GLY A 292 4.08 4.88 2.91
N PHE A 293 3.49 4.54 4.07
CA PHE A 293 3.22 5.51 5.15
C PHE A 293 3.46 4.97 6.56
N ASN A 294 3.78 3.68 6.73
CA ASN A 294 3.94 3.06 8.04
C ASN A 294 5.43 2.93 8.41
N PRO A 295 5.96 3.76 9.33
CA PRO A 295 7.38 3.76 9.72
C PRO A 295 7.92 2.43 10.28
N LYS A 296 7.02 1.48 10.56
CA LYS A 296 7.34 0.16 11.11
C LYS A 296 7.17 -0.97 10.09
N ALA A 297 6.83 -0.64 8.84
CA ALA A 297 6.83 -1.57 7.72
C ALA A 297 8.26 -1.76 7.18
N PRO A 298 8.64 -2.98 6.76
CA PRO A 298 9.91 -3.21 6.10
C PRO A 298 10.03 -2.42 4.81
N ARG A 299 11.17 -1.77 4.59
CA ARG A 299 11.45 -0.90 3.45
C ARG A 299 11.65 -1.68 2.17
N TYR A 300 12.27 -2.86 2.26
CA TYR A 300 12.65 -3.66 1.09
C TYR A 300 11.71 -4.86 0.82
N GLU A 301 10.55 -4.91 1.47
CA GLU A 301 9.49 -5.86 1.16
C GLU A 301 8.49 -5.21 0.18
N ILE A 302 8.49 -5.66 -1.07
CA ILE A 302 7.75 -4.99 -2.16
C ILE A 302 6.50 -5.74 -2.63
N TYR A 303 6.25 -6.95 -2.16
CA TYR A 303 5.06 -7.71 -2.54
C TYR A 303 3.91 -7.41 -1.56
N PRO A 304 2.64 -7.35 -2.01
CA PRO A 304 2.19 -7.49 -3.40
C PRO A 304 2.11 -6.22 -4.24
N ALA A 305 2.21 -5.02 -3.66
CA ALA A 305 2.03 -3.74 -4.38
C ALA A 305 2.97 -2.63 -3.88
N GLY A 306 4.27 -2.93 -3.82
CA GLY A 306 5.29 -2.06 -3.24
C GLY A 306 5.38 -2.10 -1.71
N SER A 307 6.41 -1.42 -1.18
CA SER A 307 6.65 -1.32 0.26
C SER A 307 5.74 -0.28 0.89
N ASN A 308 5.38 -0.62 2.11
CA ASN A 308 4.57 0.19 2.99
C ASN A 308 5.35 1.16 3.88
N SER A 309 6.68 1.11 3.81
CA SER A 309 7.57 2.02 4.51
C SER A 309 7.42 3.44 3.98
N PRO A 310 7.48 4.48 4.83
CA PRO A 310 7.30 5.87 4.41
C PRO A 310 8.28 6.25 3.31
N GLY A 311 7.76 6.91 2.27
CA GLY A 311 8.58 7.47 1.19
C GLY A 311 9.08 6.47 0.15
N VAL A 312 8.84 5.17 0.33
CA VAL A 312 9.04 4.19 -0.76
C VAL A 312 7.89 4.35 -1.75
N LEU A 313 8.24 4.39 -3.04
CA LEU A 313 7.29 4.58 -4.13
C LEU A 313 7.11 3.31 -4.94
N HIS A 314 5.90 3.11 -5.43
CA HIS A 314 5.64 2.24 -6.57
C HIS A 314 4.98 3.00 -7.71
N PHE A 315 5.29 2.59 -8.94
CA PHE A 315 4.72 3.08 -10.17
C PHE A 315 3.82 1.97 -10.72
N GLY A 316 2.53 2.04 -10.42
CA GLY A 316 1.56 1.04 -10.84
C GLY A 316 1.09 1.35 -12.26
N ILE A 317 1.30 0.38 -13.14
CA ILE A 317 1.14 0.50 -14.58
C ILE A 317 0.15 -0.53 -15.07
N ASP A 318 -0.89 -0.06 -15.76
CA ASP A 318 -1.76 -0.93 -16.53
C ASP A 318 -1.12 -1.22 -17.88
N LEU A 319 -0.85 -2.50 -18.14
CA LEU A 319 -0.19 -2.99 -19.34
C LEU A 319 -1.14 -2.96 -20.54
N ALA A 320 -0.59 -2.69 -21.73
CA ALA A 320 -1.36 -2.70 -22.97
C ALA A 320 -1.95 -4.08 -23.34
N LYS A 321 -1.38 -5.15 -22.77
CA LYS A 321 -1.79 -6.54 -22.98
C LYS A 321 -1.43 -7.37 -21.74
N PRO A 322 -2.12 -8.51 -21.50
CA PRO A 322 -1.69 -9.45 -20.47
C PRO A 322 -0.24 -9.93 -20.68
N CYS A 323 0.54 -10.03 -19.61
CA CYS A 323 1.93 -10.44 -19.65
C CYS A 323 2.13 -11.92 -19.26
N ASP A 324 2.81 -12.67 -20.13
CA ASP A 324 3.12 -14.09 -19.87
C ASP A 324 4.19 -14.29 -18.80
N PHE A 325 5.08 -13.32 -18.59
CA PHE A 325 6.05 -13.39 -17.49
C PHE A 325 5.32 -13.39 -16.14
N ILE A 326 4.37 -12.47 -15.93
CA ILE A 326 3.56 -12.39 -14.70
C ILE A 326 2.81 -13.70 -14.48
N ARG A 327 2.13 -14.22 -15.51
CA ARG A 327 1.40 -15.49 -15.44
C ARG A 327 2.27 -16.69 -15.02
N ARG A 328 3.55 -16.68 -15.38
CA ARG A 328 4.49 -17.76 -15.04
C ARG A 328 5.12 -17.58 -13.65
N GLN A 329 5.54 -16.36 -13.31
CA GLN A 329 6.23 -16.09 -12.05
C GLN A 329 5.29 -15.91 -10.87
N MET A 330 4.12 -15.33 -11.11
CA MET A 330 3.11 -15.06 -10.08
C MET A 330 1.71 -15.50 -10.55
N PRO A 331 1.50 -16.81 -10.82
CA PRO A 331 0.27 -17.32 -11.43
C PRO A 331 -1.01 -17.04 -10.63
N ASP A 332 -0.89 -16.79 -9.33
CA ASP A 332 -2.02 -16.33 -8.52
C ASP A 332 -1.65 -15.10 -7.66
N TRP A 333 -0.99 -14.12 -8.29
CA TRP A 333 -0.94 -12.74 -7.79
C TRP A 333 -2.36 -12.17 -7.72
N GLU A 334 -2.65 -11.31 -6.77
CA GLU A 334 -4.00 -10.70 -6.66
C GLU A 334 -4.32 -9.81 -7.85
N GLU A 335 -3.34 -9.03 -8.29
CA GLU A 335 -3.49 -8.15 -9.44
C GLU A 335 -3.59 -8.97 -10.74
N PRO A 336 -4.44 -8.54 -11.69
CA PRO A 336 -4.56 -9.22 -12.97
C PRO A 336 -3.22 -9.12 -13.73
N PRO A 337 -2.93 -10.04 -14.68
CA PRO A 337 -1.66 -10.04 -15.40
C PRO A 337 -1.49 -8.86 -16.39
N VAL A 338 -2.29 -7.81 -16.21
CA VAL A 338 -2.27 -6.53 -16.92
C VAL A 338 -1.85 -5.38 -16.00
N HIS A 339 -1.34 -5.65 -14.80
CA HIS A 339 -0.85 -4.64 -13.88
C HIS A 339 0.60 -4.92 -13.48
N MET A 340 1.41 -3.89 -13.25
CA MET A 340 2.80 -4.02 -12.82
C MET A 340 3.23 -2.84 -11.94
N ASP A 341 3.84 -3.16 -10.81
CA ASP A 341 4.43 -2.19 -9.90
C ASP A 341 5.95 -2.16 -10.04
N LEU A 342 6.48 -1.02 -10.51
CA LEU A 342 7.90 -0.72 -10.47
C LEU A 342 8.25 0.04 -9.19
N ILE A 343 9.38 -0.23 -8.55
CA ILE A 343 9.68 0.26 -7.21
C ILE A 343 10.91 1.18 -7.21
N THR A 344 10.82 2.29 -6.48
CA THR A 344 11.98 3.10 -6.06
C THR A 344 11.92 3.36 -4.56
N PHE A 345 13.07 3.25 -3.90
CA PHE A 345 13.18 3.38 -2.45
C PHE A 345 13.57 4.79 -2.03
N ASP A 346 14.39 5.48 -2.81
CA ASP A 346 15.13 6.69 -2.44
C ASP A 346 14.83 7.89 -3.36
N SER A 347 13.63 7.94 -3.96
CA SER A 347 13.23 9.08 -4.78
C SER A 347 12.98 10.34 -3.95
N THR A 348 13.27 11.49 -4.54
CA THR A 348 12.81 12.80 -4.09
C THR A 348 11.55 13.17 -4.87
N VAL A 349 10.53 13.67 -4.16
CA VAL A 349 9.27 14.14 -4.75
C VAL A 349 9.01 15.58 -4.34
N THR A 350 8.77 16.45 -5.31
CA THR A 350 8.38 17.83 -5.05
C THR A 350 7.04 18.19 -5.70
N ALA A 351 6.28 19.06 -5.04
CA ALA A 351 5.15 19.77 -5.62
C ALA A 351 5.57 21.25 -5.79
N ASP A 352 6.01 21.61 -6.99
CA ASP A 352 6.87 22.78 -7.25
C ASP A 352 8.11 22.79 -6.34
N ASN A 353 8.14 23.71 -5.37
CA ASN A 353 9.24 23.94 -4.44
C ASN A 353 9.05 23.23 -3.09
N GLU A 354 7.87 22.65 -2.84
CA GLU A 354 7.59 21.92 -1.61
C GLU A 354 8.12 20.49 -1.74
N VAL A 355 9.01 20.08 -0.84
CA VAL A 355 9.59 18.73 -0.82
C VAL A 355 8.68 17.81 0.00
N MET A 356 8.05 16.86 -0.68
CA MET A 356 7.14 15.86 -0.08
C MET A 356 7.90 14.61 0.37
N ILE A 357 8.87 14.19 -0.45
CA ILE A 357 9.80 13.10 -0.12
C ILE A 357 11.21 13.60 -0.45
N ASP A 358 12.16 13.40 0.44
CA ASP A 358 13.57 13.74 0.25
C ASP A 358 14.43 12.48 0.31
N ALA A 359 14.98 12.06 -0.83
CA ALA A 359 15.80 10.85 -0.95
C ALA A 359 15.19 9.60 -0.28
N GLY A 360 13.87 9.40 -0.45
CA GLY A 360 13.11 8.31 0.15
C GLY A 360 12.65 8.52 1.59
N TYR A 361 12.87 9.69 2.17
CA TYR A 361 12.32 10.11 3.46
C TYR A 361 11.04 10.92 3.27
N LEU A 362 9.92 10.45 3.81
CA LEU A 362 8.65 11.17 3.75
C LEU A 362 8.68 12.37 4.71
N THR A 363 8.74 13.59 4.19
CA THR A 363 8.95 14.80 5.00
C THR A 363 7.76 15.12 5.92
N ALA A 364 6.59 14.55 5.65
CA ALA A 364 5.43 14.64 6.54
C ALA A 364 5.68 14.01 7.92
N LEU A 365 6.69 13.16 8.09
CA LEU A 365 7.10 12.65 9.40
C LEU A 365 7.66 13.77 10.31
N ASP A 366 8.11 14.89 9.74
CA ASP A 366 8.55 16.09 10.47
C ASP A 366 7.43 17.10 10.72
N ASP A 367 6.24 16.87 10.19
CA ASP A 367 5.10 17.78 10.39
C ASP A 367 4.83 17.94 11.90
N PRO A 368 4.75 19.18 12.43
CA PRO A 368 4.58 19.41 13.86
C PRO A 368 3.34 18.72 14.46
N GLN A 369 2.25 18.58 13.68
CA GLN A 369 1.04 17.87 14.12
C GLN A 369 1.24 16.35 14.13
N VAL A 370 2.03 15.81 13.20
CA VAL A 370 2.43 14.39 13.19
C VAL A 370 3.31 14.08 14.40
N ARG A 371 4.32 14.91 14.66
CA ARG A 371 5.21 14.78 15.83
C ARG A 371 4.41 14.85 17.13
N GLU A 372 3.51 15.81 17.25
CA GLU A 372 2.64 15.93 18.42
C GLU A 372 1.68 14.74 18.55
N ALA A 373 1.13 14.25 17.43
CA ALA A 373 0.31 13.06 17.44
C ALA A 373 1.09 11.83 17.92
N ALA A 374 2.35 11.67 17.51
CA ALA A 374 3.23 10.57 17.88
C ALA A 374 3.57 10.57 19.37
N ARG A 375 3.76 11.74 19.99
CA ARG A 375 4.05 11.87 21.44
C ARG A 375 2.96 11.28 22.34
N ARG A 376 1.71 11.18 21.84
CA ARG A 376 0.61 10.52 22.55
C ARG A 376 0.78 8.99 22.66
N TYR A 377 1.60 8.41 21.80
CA TYR A 377 1.84 6.97 21.72
C TYR A 377 3.23 6.55 22.24
N GLY A 378 4.13 7.51 22.48
CA GLY A 378 5.47 7.23 23.01
C GLY A 378 6.51 8.25 22.56
N ASN A 379 7.75 7.79 22.42
CA ASN A 379 8.84 8.59 21.88
C ASN A 379 8.62 8.79 20.36
N ASP A 380 8.46 10.03 19.93
CA ASP A 380 8.18 10.40 18.54
C ASP A 380 9.34 10.07 17.60
N VAL A 381 10.59 10.23 18.05
CA VAL A 381 11.78 9.84 17.28
C VAL A 381 11.80 8.32 17.07
N ASP A 382 11.58 7.53 18.12
CA ASP A 382 11.53 6.07 17.97
C ASP A 382 10.37 5.65 17.05
N LEU A 383 9.18 6.22 17.23
CA LEU A 383 8.01 5.82 16.44
C LEU A 383 8.12 6.18 14.96
N LEU A 384 8.72 7.31 14.61
CA LEU A 384 8.71 7.85 13.24
C LEU A 384 10.02 7.63 12.48
N GLU A 385 11.17 7.56 13.16
CA GLU A 385 12.49 7.52 12.53
C GLU A 385 13.23 6.19 12.73
N ASN A 386 12.91 5.41 13.78
CA ASN A 386 13.56 4.11 14.00
C ASN A 386 12.91 3.04 13.12
N TRP A 387 13.28 3.04 11.84
CA TRP A 387 12.78 2.11 10.84
C TRP A 387 13.33 0.69 11.09
N PRO A 388 12.61 -0.36 10.67
CA PRO A 388 12.99 -1.74 10.99
C PRO A 388 14.25 -2.25 10.27
N ASP A 389 14.74 -1.52 9.26
CA ASP A 389 15.82 -1.93 8.34
C ASP A 389 17.09 -1.08 8.48
#